data_AF-A0A412CYY7-F1
#
_entry.id   AF-A0A412CYY7-F1
#
_cell.length_a   1.000
_cell.length_b   1.000
_cell.length_c   1.000
_cell.angle_alpha   90.00
_cell.angle_beta   90.00
_cell.angle_gamma   90.00
#
_symmetry.space_group_name_H-M   'P 1'
#
loop_
_entity.id
_entity.type
_entity.pdbx_description
1 polymer ?
#
loop_
_entity_poly.entity_id
_entity_poly.type
_entity_poly.pdbx_seq_one_letter_code
_entity_poly.pdbx_strand_id
1 'polypeptide(L)' 'MNEKEDFFFMVYVEGEHTPAYKHNDLTSAETEAKRLAESLNRKAYVLCSIKSFEINKFTVRDCRPAPGDDLPF' A
#
# COMPACT_ATOMS: atom_id res chain seq x y z
N MET A 1 -5.83 -0.38 -24.54
CA MET A 1 -5.19 -1.37 -23.65
C MET A 1 -5.99 -1.36 -22.35
N ASN A 2 -6.49 -2.50 -21.86
CA ASN A 2 -7.04 -2.54 -20.50
C ASN A 2 -5.86 -2.29 -19.56
N GLU A 3 -5.77 -1.09 -18.99
CA GLU A 3 -4.83 -0.83 -17.90
C GLU A 3 -5.28 -1.70 -16.72
N LYS A 4 -4.60 -2.84 -16.55
CA LYS A 4 -4.66 -3.57 -15.28
C LYS A 4 -3.92 -2.71 -14.28
N GLU A 5 -4.59 -2.38 -13.18
CA GLU A 5 -3.90 -1.84 -12.02
C GLU A 5 -2.84 -2.84 -11.54
N ASP A 6 -1.66 -2.35 -11.17
CA ASP A 6 -0.58 -3.18 -10.68
C ASP A 6 -1.02 -3.86 -9.38
N PHE A 7 -0.84 -5.18 -9.31
CA PHE A 7 -1.08 -5.92 -8.09
C PHE A 7 0.03 -5.63 -7.08
N PHE A 8 -0.31 -5.67 -5.80
CA PHE A 8 0.64 -5.55 -4.71
C PHE A 8 0.40 -6.65 -3.69
N PHE A 9 1.44 -6.93 -2.91
CA PHE A 9 1.37 -7.84 -1.78
C PHE A 9 1.41 -7.07 -0.46
N MET A 10 0.81 -7.65 0.57
CA MET A 10 0.91 -7.17 1.95
C MET A 10 1.16 -8.34 2.88
N VAL A 11 1.73 -8.08 4.04
CA VAL A 11 1.96 -9.10 5.07
C VAL A 11 1.02 -8.88 6.24
N TYR A 12 0.12 -9.84 6.47
CA TYR A 12 -0.79 -9.88 7.62
C TYR A 12 -0.24 -10.79 8.70
N VAL A 13 -0.16 -10.31 9.94
CA VAL A 13 0.26 -11.10 11.09
C VAL A 13 -0.92 -11.24 12.05
N GLU A 14 -1.19 -12.46 12.52
CA GLU A 14 -2.31 -12.72 13.43
C GLU A 14 -2.22 -11.92 14.73
N GLY A 15 -3.32 -11.24 15.07
CA GLY A 15 -3.42 -10.44 16.29
C GLY A 15 -2.60 -9.15 16.27
N GLU A 16 -2.07 -8.75 15.11
CA GLU A 16 -1.45 -7.44 14.89
C GLU A 16 -2.41 -6.49 14.14
N HIS A 17 -2.00 -5.23 14.02
CA HIS A 17 -2.75 -4.22 13.27
C HIS A 17 -2.81 -4.53 11.76
N THR A 18 -3.72 -3.82 11.07
CA THR A 18 -3.88 -3.94 9.62
C THR A 18 -2.57 -3.65 8.90
N PRO A 19 -2.17 -4.46 7.91
CA PRO A 19 -0.96 -4.24 7.12
C PRO A 19 -0.98 -2.85 6.47
N ALA A 20 0.13 -2.11 6.54
CA ALA A 20 0.24 -0.77 5.96
C ALA A 20 1.25 -0.69 4.81
N TYR A 21 2.22 -1.61 4.76
CA TYR A 21 3.25 -1.64 3.74
C TYR A 21 2.84 -2.52 2.55
N LYS A 22 3.11 -2.02 1.34
CA LYS A 22 2.86 -2.74 0.08
C LYS A 22 4.20 -3.19 -0.52
N HIS A 23 4.28 -4.47 -0.84
CA HIS A 23 5.39 -5.04 -1.60
C HIS A 23 5.00 -5.19 -3.06
N ASN A 24 5.91 -4.86 -3.97
CA ASN A 24 5.68 -4.95 -5.42
C ASN A 24 5.98 -6.36 -5.97
N ASP A 25 6.71 -7.19 -5.21
CA ASP A 25 7.08 -8.54 -5.60
C ASP A 25 6.87 -9.54 -4.45
N LEU A 26 6.64 -10.80 -4.83
CA LEU A 26 6.34 -11.88 -3.90
C LEU A 26 7.52 -12.19 -2.98
N THR A 27 8.75 -12.14 -3.49
CA THR A 27 9.96 -12.49 -2.72
C THR A 27 10.19 -11.51 -1.57
N SER A 28 9.97 -10.21 -1.81
CA SER A 28 10.02 -9.18 -0.78
C SER A 28 8.96 -9.42 0.30
N ALA A 29 7.72 -9.73 -0.09
CA ALA A 29 6.64 -10.02 0.84
C ALA A 29 6.88 -11.29 1.67
N GLU A 30 7.40 -12.35 1.05
CA GLU A 30 7.75 -13.60 1.73
C GLU A 30 8.90 -13.41 2.73
N THR A 31 9.92 -12.64 2.35
CA THR A 31 11.04 -12.30 3.23
C THR A 31 10.53 -11.60 4.48
N GLU A 32 9.66 -10.61 4.30
CA GLU A 32 9.08 -9.87 5.41
C GLU A 32 8.13 -10.73 6.27
N ALA A 33 7.32 -11.58 5.64
CA ALA A 33 6.46 -12.52 6.36
C ALA A 33 7.25 -13.48 7.25
N LYS A 34 8.37 -14.03 6.75
CA LYS A 34 9.27 -14.89 7.54
C LYS A 34 9.86 -14.11 8.71
N ARG A 35 10.42 -12.93 8.45
CA ARG A 35 11.02 -12.06 9.48
C ARG A 35 10.02 -11.72 10.59
N LEU A 36 8.78 -11.37 10.24
CA LEU A 36 7.73 -11.02 11.19
C LEU A 36 7.23 -12.23 11.97
N ALA A 37 7.04 -13.38 11.31
CA ALA A 37 6.62 -14.61 11.97
C ALA A 37 7.63 -15.05 13.04
N GLU A 38 8.92 -14.97 12.72
CA GLU A 38 10.02 -15.26 13.65
C GLU A 38 10.09 -14.24 14.78
N SER A 39 10.05 -12.94 14.46
CA SER A 39 10.24 -11.86 15.45
C SER A 39 9.09 -11.79 16.47
N LEU A 40 7.86 -12.08 16.04
CA LEU A 40 6.66 -11.94 16.86
C LEU A 40 6.16 -13.29 17.39
N ASN A 41 6.78 -14.40 16.97
CA ASN A 41 6.35 -15.77 17.25
C ASN A 41 4.85 -15.99 16.96
N ARG A 42 4.43 -15.50 15.80
CA ARG A 42 3.02 -15.49 15.35
C ARG A 42 2.93 -15.90 13.89
N LYS A 43 1.75 -16.34 13.47
CA LYS A 43 1.54 -16.71 12.07
C LYS A 43 1.41 -15.45 11.20
N ALA A 44 2.23 -15.39 10.16
CA ALA A 44 2.18 -14.36 9.13
C ALA A 44 1.68 -14.93 7.80
N TYR A 45 1.00 -14.10 7.01
CA TYR A 45 0.38 -14.44 5.75
C TYR A 45 0.75 -13.40 4.70
N VAL A 46 1.07 -13.85 3.50
CA VAL A 46 1.22 -12.98 2.34
C VAL A 46 -0.12 -12.85 1.64
N LEU A 47 -0.64 -11.63 1.53
CA LEU A 47 -1.87 -11.28 0.85
C LEU A 47 -1.54 -10.68 -0.52
N CYS A 48 -2.37 -10.94 -1.53
CA CYS A 48 -2.24 -10.37 -2.87
C CYS A 48 -3.53 -9.62 -3.24
N SER A 49 -3.40 -8.42 -3.81
CA SER A 49 -4.55 -7.68 -4.32
C SER A 49 -5.10 -8.33 -5.59
N ILE A 50 -6.33 -8.85 -5.52
CA ILE A 50 -6.97 -9.54 -6.65
C ILE A 50 -7.82 -8.57 -7.48
N LYS A 51 -8.54 -7.65 -6.83
CA LYS A 51 -9.39 -6.62 -7.44
C LYS A 51 -9.49 -5.41 -6.50
N SER A 52 -9.57 -4.22 -7.08
CA SER A 52 -9.88 -2.96 -6.40
C SER A 52 -11.25 -2.45 -6.85
N PHE A 53 -11.89 -1.65 -6.00
CA PHE A 53 -13.10 -0.92 -6.34
C PHE A 53 -12.99 0.47 -5.73
N GLU A 54 -13.20 1.49 -6.55
CA GLU A 54 -13.12 2.87 -6.12
C GLU A 54 -14.39 3.60 -6.57
N ILE A 55 -15.05 4.31 -5.63
CA ILE A 55 -16.17 5.20 -5.95
C ILE A 55 -15.61 6.61 -6.05
N ASN A 56 -15.19 7.01 -7.26
CA ASN A 56 -14.75 8.38 -7.53
C ASN A 56 -15.91 9.24 -8.02
N LYS A 57 -16.66 9.82 -7.09
CA LYS A 57 -17.73 10.79 -7.44
C LYS A 57 -17.17 12.13 -7.89
N PHE A 58 -16.11 12.60 -7.24
CA PHE A 58 -15.34 13.74 -7.70
C PHE A 58 -13.91 13.61 -7.19
N THR A 59 -12.93 13.86 -8.06
CA THR A 59 -11.54 14.11 -7.68
C THR A 59 -11.26 15.58 -7.97
N VAL A 60 -11.58 16.45 -7.02
CA VAL A 60 -11.30 17.88 -7.13
C VAL A 60 -9.98 18.16 -6.44
N ARG A 61 -9.04 18.72 -7.18
CA ARG A 61 -7.78 19.22 -6.64
C ARG A 61 -7.74 20.72 -6.78
N ASP A 62 -7.55 21.40 -5.67
CA ASP A 62 -7.26 22.83 -5.65
C ASP A 62 -5.78 23.00 -5.99
N CYS A 63 -5.51 23.49 -7.19
CA CYS A 63 -4.16 23.67 -7.70
C CYS A 63 -3.71 25.14 -7.65
N ARG A 64 -4.44 25.98 -6.91
CA ARG A 64 -4.03 27.37 -6.70
C ARG A 64 -2.74 27.39 -5.86
N PRO A 65 -1.80 28.30 -6.15
CA PRO A 65 -0.56 28.44 -5.37
C PRO A 65 -0.89 28.68 -3.89
N ALA A 66 -0.04 28.18 -2.99
CA ALA A 66 -0.12 28.59 -1.59
C ALA A 66 0.17 30.10 -1.52
N PRO A 67 -0.56 30.88 -0.69
CA PRO A 67 -0.22 32.27 -0.45
C PRO A 67 1.24 32.35 0.05
N GLY A 68 2.15 32.82 -0.80
CA GLY A 68 3.58 32.90 -0.51
C GLY A 68 4.49 31.85 -1.16
N ASP A 69 4.01 30.97 -2.06
CA ASP A 69 4.82 30.03 -2.87
C ASP A 69 5.00 30.58 -4.31
N ASP A 70 6.09 31.24 -4.69
CA ASP A 70 7.06 31.84 -3.80
C ASP A 70 6.57 33.31 -3.57
N LEU A 71 7.19 34.24 -2.88
CA LEU A 71 8.53 34.58 -3.29
C LEU A 71 8.60 34.63 -4.88
N PRO A 72 9.74 34.75 -5.54
CA PRO A 72 10.06 35.96 -6.30
C PRO A 72 9.11 36.39 -7.46
N PHE A 73 7.96 37.03 -7.20
CA PHE A 73 7.71 38.45 -7.53
C PHE A 73 6.57 39.05 -6.70
#